data_AF-A0A9K3KU93-F1
#
_entry.id   AF-A0A9K3KU93-F1
#
_cell.length_a   1.000
_cell.length_b   1.000
_cell.length_c   1.000
_cell.angle_alpha   90.00
_cell.angle_beta   90.00
_cell.angle_gamma   90.00
#
_symmetry.space_group_name_H-M   'P 1'
#
loop_
_entity.id
_entity.type
_entity.pdbx_description
1 polymer ?
#
loop_
_entity_poly.entity_id
_entity_poly.type
_entity_poly.pdbx_seq_one_letter_code
_entity_poly.pdbx_strand_id
1 'polypeptide(L)'
;MQEISPNINWDQVCYVLFDLETTGGSRTGDNVIELAPKVLGPDGIAIEDGSFDCLIRPQKRVSPFITTLITMIPNDMVKTAP
;
A
#
# COMPACT_ATOMS: atom_id res chain seq x y z
N MET A 1 21.79 26.05 6.16
CA MET A 1 20.58 25.91 5.33
C MET A 1 19.39 26.17 6.23
N GLN A 2 18.53 27.12 5.89
CA GLN A 2 17.30 27.37 6.62
C GLN A 2 16.22 26.46 6.00
N GLU A 3 15.67 25.54 6.78
CA GLU A 3 14.53 24.75 6.32
C GLU A 3 13.36 25.70 6.04
N ILE A 4 12.96 25.79 4.78
CA ILE A 4 11.72 26.43 4.40
C ILE A 4 10.63 25.41 4.70
N SER A 5 10.11 25.43 5.94
CA SER A 5 8.88 24.70 6.23
C SER A 5 7.73 25.47 5.56
N PRO A 6 7.05 24.91 4.55
CA PRO A 6 5.87 25.55 3.99
C PRO A 6 4.87 25.79 5.11
N ASN A 7 4.20 26.95 5.08
CA ASN A 7 3.16 27.29 6.04
C ASN A 7 1.90 26.48 5.69
N ILE A 8 1.92 25.19 6.04
CA ILE A 8 0.83 24.25 5.77
C ILE A 8 -0.28 24.51 6.79
N ASN A 9 -1.49 24.78 6.30
CA ASN A 9 -2.68 24.75 7.12
C ASN A 9 -3.13 23.29 7.29
N TRP A 10 -2.75 22.67 8.41
CA TRP A 10 -3.01 21.26 8.69
C TRP A 10 -4.51 20.91 8.79
N ASP A 11 -5.37 21.90 9.03
CA ASP A 11 -6.82 21.71 9.10
C ASP A 11 -7.48 21.64 7.71
N GLN A 12 -6.70 21.77 6.62
CA GLN A 12 -7.19 21.75 5.24
C GLN A 12 -6.49 20.72 4.35
N VAL A 13 -5.57 19.92 4.89
CA VAL A 13 -4.87 18.88 4.12
C VAL A 13 -5.61 17.55 4.20
N CYS A 14 -5.68 16.88 3.06
CA CYS A 14 -6.00 15.45 3.03
C CYS A 14 -4.72 14.63 3.17
N TYR A 15 -4.85 13.44 3.75
CA TYR A 15 -3.77 12.45 3.84
C TYR A 15 -4.06 11.29 2.88
N VAL A 16 -3.01 10.64 2.39
CA VAL A 16 -3.13 9.35 1.70
C VAL A 16 -2.37 8.32 2.52
N LEU A 17 -3.10 7.39 3.13
CA LEU A 17 -2.54 6.26 3.84
C LEU A 17 -2.32 5.13 2.84
N PHE A 18 -1.08 4.67 2.70
CA PHE A 18 -0.75 3.52 1.86
C PHE A 18 -0.51 2.30 2.72
N ASP A 19 -1.18 1.20 2.37
CA ASP A 19 -0.80 -0.13 2.78
C ASP A 19 -0.27 -0.92 1.57
N LEU A 20 0.75 -1.74 1.81
CA LEU A 20 1.48 -2.48 0.78
C LEU A 20 1.79 -3.88 1.26
N GLU A 21 1.43 -4.87 0.45
CA GLU A 21 1.86 -6.23 0.66
C GLU A 21 2.96 -6.63 -0.33
N THR A 22 3.87 -7.49 0.12
CA THR A 22 5.05 -7.88 -0.65
C THR A 22 5.30 -9.38 -0.59
N THR A 23 6.10 -9.90 -1.52
CA THR A 23 6.56 -11.30 -1.47
C THR A 23 7.58 -11.57 -0.37
N GLY A 24 8.02 -10.55 0.38
CA GLY A 24 9.03 -10.61 1.44
C GLY A 24 9.68 -9.24 1.72
N GLY A 25 10.63 -9.18 2.67
CA GLY A 25 11.23 -7.91 3.13
C GLY A 25 12.45 -7.41 2.34
N SER A 26 12.83 -8.05 1.23
CA SER A 26 14.02 -7.66 0.46
C SER A 26 13.71 -6.60 -0.59
N ARG A 27 14.31 -5.41 -0.45
CA ARG A 27 14.14 -4.29 -1.38
C ARG A 27 14.43 -4.64 -2.85
N THR A 28 15.41 -5.51 -3.11
CA THR A 28 15.87 -5.83 -4.48
C THR A 28 15.35 -7.19 -4.98
N GLY A 29 14.85 -8.04 -4.07
CA GLY A 29 14.53 -9.43 -4.38
C GLY A 29 13.07 -9.81 -4.20
N ASP A 30 12.25 -8.91 -3.65
CA ASP A 30 10.82 -9.11 -3.46
C ASP A 30 9.99 -8.11 -4.28
N ASN A 31 8.78 -8.51 -4.62
CA ASN A 31 7.84 -7.71 -5.40
C ASN A 31 6.70 -7.24 -4.52
N VAL A 32 6.11 -6.09 -4.87
CA VAL A 32 4.79 -5.69 -4.35
C VAL A 32 3.74 -6.61 -4.95
N ILE A 33 2.78 -7.04 -4.14
CA ILE A 33 1.66 -7.91 -4.53
C ILE A 33 0.28 -7.31 -4.26
N GLU A 34 0.21 -6.23 -3.48
CA GLU A 34 -1.01 -5.46 -3.25
C GLU A 34 -0.66 -3.98 -3.01
N LEU A 35 -1.54 -3.09 -3.45
CA LEU A 35 -1.51 -1.66 -3.16
C LEU A 35 -2.90 -1.20 -2.75
N ALA A 36 -3.03 -0.70 -1.52
CA ALA A 36 -4.31 -0.28 -0.95
C ALA A 36 -4.26 1.13 -0.32
N PRO A 37 -4.33 2.21 -1.12
CA PRO A 37 -4.42 3.56 -0.58
C PRO A 37 -5.81 3.91 -0.06
N LYS A 38 -5.85 4.71 1.01
CA LYS A 38 -7.05 5.39 1.50
C LYS A 38 -6.78 6.87 1.72
N VAL A 39 -7.63 7.71 1.15
CA VAL A 39 -7.61 9.16 1.36
C VAL A 39 -8.40 9.48 2.61
N LEU A 40 -7.76 10.19 3.53
CA LEU A 40 -8.38 10.71 4.74
C LEU A 40 -8.57 12.21 4.61
N GLY A 41 -9.72 12.72 5.06
CA GLY A 41 -9.94 14.15 5.22
C GLY A 41 -9.07 14.76 6.32
N PRO A 42 -9.13 16.10 6.50
CA PRO A 42 -8.40 16.78 7.55
C PRO A 42 -8.77 16.32 8.97
N ASP A 43 -9.97 15.76 9.14
CA ASP A 43 -10.47 15.15 10.38
C ASP A 43 -9.93 13.73 10.62
N GLY A 44 -9.12 13.19 9.71
CA GLY A 44 -8.61 11.82 9.76
C GLY A 44 -9.64 10.76 9.36
N ILE A 45 -10.83 11.15 8.91
CA ILE A 45 -11.89 10.23 8.49
C ILE A 45 -11.70 9.87 7.02
N ALA A 46 -11.90 8.60 6.68
CA ALA A 46 -11.78 8.14 5.29
C ALA A 46 -12.86 8.77 4.41
N ILE A 47 -12.44 9.28 3.25
CA ILE A 47 -13.34 9.73 2.20
C ILE A 47 -13.91 8.49 1.50
N GLU A 48 -15.23 8.39 1.39
CA GLU A 48 -15.96 7.20 0.93
C GLU A 48 -15.41 6.62 -0.39
N ASP A 49 -15.23 7.47 -1.40
CA ASP A 49 -14.69 7.08 -2.72
C ASP A 49 -13.18 7.31 -2.85
N GLY A 50 -12.52 7.71 -1.76
CA GLY A 50 -11.09 7.97 -1.70
C GLY A 50 -10.27 6.71 -1.50
N SER A 51 -10.66 5.58 -2.05
CA SER A 51 -9.94 4.32 -1.85
C SER A 51 -9.70 3.58 -3.15
N PHE A 52 -8.62 2.82 -3.17
CA PHE A 52 -8.28 1.90 -4.25
C PHE A 52 -7.69 0.65 -3.62
N ASP A 53 -7.96 -0.49 -4.23
CA ASP A 53 -7.44 -1.79 -3.81
C ASP A 53 -7.09 -2.55 -5.08
N CYS A 54 -5.85 -3.03 -5.17
CA CYS A 54 -5.38 -3.71 -6.34
C CYS A 54 -4.28 -4.71 -6.01
N LEU A 55 -4.55 -5.97 -6.37
CA LEU A 55 -3.53 -6.99 -6.46
C LEU A 55 -2.62 -6.71 -7.66
N ILE A 56 -1.34 -7.01 -7.49
CA ILE A 56 -0.29 -6.83 -8.51
C ILE A 56 0.35 -8.18 -8.77
N ARG A 57 0.52 -8.54 -10.05
CA ARG A 57 1.17 -9.81 -10.39
C ARG A 57 2.67 -9.75 -10.12
N PRO A 58 3.21 -10.59 -9.20
CA PRO A 58 4.64 -10.61 -8.97
C PRO A 58 5.37 -11.42 -10.04
N GLN A 59 6.66 -11.12 -10.20
CA GLN A 59 7.57 -11.95 -10.99
C GLN A 59 8.04 -13.17 -10.20
N LYS A 60 8.13 -13.02 -8.86
CA LYS A 60 8.51 -14.05 -7.91
C LYS A 60 7.27 -14.66 -7.25
N ARG A 61 7.31 -15.96 -6.99
CA ARG A 61 6.25 -16.62 -6.22
C ARG A 61 6.22 -16.09 -4.79
N VAL A 62 5.00 -15.88 -4.28
CA VAL A 62 4.77 -15.65 -2.85
C VAL A 62 5.14 -16.93 -2.11
N SER A 63 6.00 -16.83 -1.09
CA SER A 63 6.36 -17.99 -0.28
C SER A 63 5.19 -18.41 0.63
N PRO A 64 5.05 -19.70 0.98
CA PRO A 64 3.99 -20.14 1.88
C PRO A 64 3.99 -19.41 3.23
N PHE A 65 5.18 -19.07 3.76
CA PHE A 65 5.31 -18.30 5.00
C PHE A 65 4.59 -16.94 4.91
N ILE A 66 4.82 -16.20 3.81
CA ILE A 66 4.24 -14.87 3.59
C ILE A 66 2.73 -14.95 3.36
N THR A 67 2.27 -15.95 2.60
CA THR A 67 0.84 -16.19 2.39
C THR A 67 0.13 -16.54 3.70
N THR A 68 0.70 -17.44 4.52
CA THR A 68 -0.02 -17.95 5.70
C THR A 68 0.03 -17.02 6.91
N LEU A 69 1.08 -16.20 7.07
CA LEU A 69 1.31 -15.47 8.31
C LEU A 69 1.21 -13.95 8.19
N ILE A 70 1.22 -13.41 6.98
CA ILE A 70 1.30 -11.95 6.78
C ILE A 70 0.15 -11.45 5.93
N THR A 71 0.05 -11.96 4.70
CA THR A 71 -0.81 -11.32 3.68
C THR A 71 -2.16 -12.02 3.53
N MET A 72 -2.24 -13.33 3.79
CA MET A 72 -3.36 -14.18 3.35
C MET A 72 -3.60 -14.17 1.83
N ILE A 73 -2.63 -13.69 1.03
CA ILE A 73 -2.69 -13.63 -0.44
C ILE A 73 -1.91 -14.81 -1.04
N PRO A 74 -2.60 -15.88 -1.51
CA PRO A 74 -1.97 -16.97 -2.22
C PRO A 74 -1.57 -16.59 -3.65
N ASN A 75 -0.60 -17.32 -4.22
CA ASN A 75 -0.15 -17.14 -5.61
C ASN A 75 -1.31 -17.17 -6.63
N ASP A 76 -2.39 -17.89 -6.35
CA ASP A 76 -3.55 -17.99 -7.24
C ASP A 76 -4.35 -16.68 -7.37
N MET A 77 -4.33 -15.82 -6.36
CA MET A 77 -5.01 -14.51 -6.41
C MET A 77 -4.24 -13.50 -7.28
N VAL A 78 -2.92 -13.60 -7.30
CA VAL A 78 -2.05 -12.64 -8.01
C VAL A 78 -1.61 -13.11 -9.40
N LYS A 79 -1.86 -14.37 -9.77
CA LYS A 79 -1.39 -14.91 -11.07
C LYS A 79 -1.99 -14.22 -12.29
N THR A 80 -3.22 -13.70 -12.16
CA THR A 80 -3.95 -12.97 -13.20
C THR A 80 -4.16 -11.50 -12.85
N ALA A 81 -3.55 -11.04 -11.75
CA ALA A 81 -3.55 -9.62 -11.42
C ALA A 81 -2.89 -8.81 -12.56
N PRO A 82 -3.27 -7.52 -12.69
CA PRO A 82 -2.62 -6.61 -13.64
C PRO A 82 -1.10 -6.52 -13.44
#